data_AF-A0AAX2EWH5-F1
#
_entry.id   AF-A0AAX2EWH5-F1
#
_cell.length_a   1.000
_cell.length_b   1.000
_cell.length_c   1.000
_cell.angle_alpha   90.00
_cell.angle_beta   90.00
_cell.angle_gamma   90.00
#
_symmetry.space_group_name_H-M   'P 1'
#
loop_
_entity.id
_entity.type
_entity.pdbx_description
1 polymer ?
#
loop_
_entity_poly.entity_id
_entity_poly.type
_entity_poly.pdbx_seq_one_letter_code
_entity_poly.pdbx_strand_id
1 'polypeptide(L)'
;MSNQFRSKYDIHPLDPYIKWLANRVFMLVIWLGVIAVGVLLSKYYAQWNILPRFGSIGITIGTLLTLSPLFADGIYLSQAEAFGFAGTDEEGRTSVTSEEGRKVSINIFWGVILIVLSSLINAFGDYLGVFL
;
A
#
# COMPACT_ATOMS: atom_id res chain seq x y z
N MET A 1 0.35 -0.55 19.23
CA MET A 1 -0.13 -1.89 19.65
C MET A 1 -0.83 -1.74 21.00
N SER A 2 -2.16 -1.71 21.01
CA SER A 2 -2.95 -2.01 22.20
C SER A 2 -4.08 -2.98 21.79
N ASN A 3 -3.79 -4.28 21.89
CA ASN A 3 -4.77 -5.35 21.67
C ASN A 3 -5.81 -5.45 22.83
N GLN A 4 -5.92 -4.44 23.69
CA GLN A 4 -6.65 -4.55 24.97
C GLN A 4 -8.18 -4.38 24.85
N PHE A 5 -8.73 -4.05 23.67
CA PHE A 5 -10.17 -3.80 23.49
C PHE A 5 -10.82 -4.50 22.29
N ARG A 6 -10.22 -5.54 21.70
CA ARG A 6 -10.83 -6.27 20.57
C ARG A 6 -11.49 -7.57 21.03
N SER A 7 -12.70 -7.84 20.53
CA SER A 7 -13.39 -9.10 20.81
C SER A 7 -12.59 -10.27 20.24
N LYS A 8 -12.67 -11.46 20.87
CA LYS A 8 -12.01 -12.66 20.35
C LYS A 8 -12.47 -13.05 18.94
N TYR A 9 -13.65 -12.57 18.52
CA TYR A 9 -14.23 -12.80 17.20
C TYR A 9 -13.67 -11.84 16.13
N ASP A 10 -12.98 -10.77 16.54
CA ASP A 10 -12.43 -9.74 15.64
C ASP A 10 -10.96 -9.99 15.29
N ILE A 11 -10.38 -11.07 15.82
CA ILE A 11 -8.98 -11.46 15.58
C ILE A 11 -8.99 -12.58 14.55
N HIS A 12 -8.56 -12.27 13.33
CA HIS A 12 -8.47 -13.28 12.28
C HIS A 12 -7.11 -13.99 12.37
N PRO A 13 -7.03 -15.33 12.19
CA PRO A 13 -5.77 -16.07 12.23
C PRO A 13 -4.71 -15.56 11.24
N LEU A 14 -5.14 -14.94 10.14
CA LEU A 14 -4.26 -14.39 9.10
C LEU A 14 -3.84 -12.93 9.34
N ASP A 15 -4.37 -12.26 10.37
CA ASP A 15 -4.00 -10.89 10.70
C ASP A 15 -2.48 -10.66 10.81
N PRO A 16 -1.67 -11.57 11.40
CA PRO A 16 -0.23 -11.38 11.48
C PRO A 16 0.47 -11.33 10.12
N TYR A 17 -0.10 -11.92 9.07
CA TYR A 17 0.47 -11.94 7.73
C TYR A 17 -0.02 -10.76 6.89
N ILE A 18 -1.27 -10.35 7.10
CA ILE A 18 -1.94 -9.36 6.25
C ILE A 18 -1.68 -7.93 6.73
N LYS A 19 -1.46 -7.72 8.04
CA LYS A 19 -1.13 -6.40 8.59
C LYS A 19 0.14 -5.78 8.00
N TRP A 20 1.06 -6.61 7.47
CA TRP A 20 2.24 -6.13 6.75
C TRP A 20 1.89 -5.37 5.47
N LEU A 21 0.78 -5.69 4.82
CA LEU A 21 0.31 -4.99 3.61
C LEU A 21 -0.14 -3.57 3.90
N ALA A 22 -0.52 -3.26 5.14
CA ALA A 22 -0.80 -1.89 5.59
C ALA A 22 0.47 -1.11 5.98
N ASN A 23 1.65 -1.75 6.03
CA ASN A 23 2.90 -1.07 6.34
C ASN A 23 3.49 -0.44 5.07
N ARG A 24 3.32 0.87 4.94
CA ARG A 24 3.86 1.67 3.82
C ARG A 24 5.35 1.47 3.57
N VAL A 25 6.17 1.49 4.61
CA VAL A 25 7.63 1.41 4.45
C VAL A 25 7.99 0.06 3.84
N PHE A 26 7.40 -1.01 4.37
CA PHE A 26 7.57 -2.36 3.85
C PHE A 26 7.14 -2.47 2.38
N MET A 27 5.95 -1.96 2.04
CA MET A 27 5.43 -1.99 0.67
C MET A 27 6.30 -1.20 -0.31
N LEU A 28 6.83 -0.04 0.10
CA LEU A 28 7.76 0.76 -0.71
C LEU A 28 9.08 0.04 -0.96
N VAL A 29 9.63 -0.62 0.07
CA VAL A 29 10.87 -1.41 -0.07
C VAL A 29 10.68 -2.58 -1.02
N ILE A 30 9.56 -3.31 -0.90
CA ILE A 30 9.23 -4.39 -1.85
C ILE A 30 9.08 -3.83 -3.26
N TRP A 31 8.35 -2.73 -3.43
CA TRP A 31 8.16 -2.10 -4.73
C TRP A 31 9.50 -1.75 -5.39
N LEU A 32 10.40 -1.08 -4.65
CA LEU A 32 11.74 -0.76 -5.13
C LEU A 32 12.53 -2.02 -5.49
N GLY A 33 12.46 -3.07 -4.67
CA GLY A 33 13.11 -4.35 -4.93
C GLY A 33 12.61 -5.00 -6.22
N VAL A 34 11.29 -5.02 -6.43
CA VAL A 34 10.66 -5.57 -7.64
C VAL A 34 11.11 -4.81 -8.89
N ILE A 35 11.06 -3.48 -8.86
CA ILE A 35 11.50 -2.67 -10.01
C ILE A 35 13.01 -2.86 -10.27
N ALA A 36 13.85 -2.85 -9.23
CA ALA A 36 15.28 -3.07 -9.35
C ALA A 36 15.61 -4.45 -9.96
N VAL A 37 14.95 -5.51 -9.51
CA VAL A 37 15.08 -6.86 -10.10
C VAL A 37 14.63 -6.85 -11.56
N GLY A 38 13.53 -6.18 -11.88
CA GLY A 38 13.05 -6.04 -13.25
C GLY A 38 14.07 -5.38 -14.18
N VAL A 39 14.71 -4.31 -13.73
CA VAL A 39 15.78 -3.62 -14.48
C VAL A 39 17.01 -4.52 -14.63
N LEU A 40 17.46 -5.17 -13.56
CA LEU A 40 18.62 -6.08 -13.60
C LEU A 40 18.41 -7.25 -14.56
N LEU A 41 17.23 -7.88 -14.51
CA LEU A 41 16.91 -8.99 -15.41
C LEU A 41 16.77 -8.52 -16.87
N SER A 42 16.14 -7.37 -17.09
CA SER A 42 16.02 -6.80 -18.44
C SER A 42 17.39 -6.54 -19.05
N LYS A 43 18.34 -6.04 -18.25
CA LYS A 43 19.73 -5.81 -18.66
C LYS A 43 20.49 -7.13 -18.87
N TYR A 44 20.35 -8.10 -17.97
CA TYR A 44 21.04 -9.38 -18.05
C TYR A 44 20.64 -10.19 -19.30
N TYR A 45 19.35 -10.18 -19.65
CA TYR A 45 18.84 -10.88 -20.83
C TYR A 45 18.79 -10.02 -22.10
N ALA A 46 19.20 -8.75 -22.04
CA ALA A 46 19.10 -7.77 -23.13
C ALA A 46 17.68 -7.68 -23.73
N GLN A 47 16.66 -7.87 -22.89
CA GLN A 47 15.25 -7.93 -23.27
C GLN A 47 14.45 -6.96 -22.40
N TRP A 48 14.25 -5.74 -22.92
CA TRP A 48 13.55 -4.69 -22.18
C TRP A 48 12.03 -4.87 -22.09
N ASN A 49 11.45 -5.77 -22.88
CA ASN A 49 10.06 -6.19 -22.74
C ASN A 49 9.77 -6.94 -21.42
N ILE A 50 10.81 -7.30 -20.65
CA ILE A 50 10.69 -7.87 -19.31
C ILE A 50 10.26 -6.79 -18.31
N LEU A 51 10.81 -5.58 -18.41
CA LEU A 51 10.57 -4.48 -17.46
C LEU A 51 9.08 -4.10 -17.33
N PRO A 52 8.28 -4.02 -18.41
CA PRO A 52 6.83 -3.87 -18.33
C PRO A 52 6.13 -4.84 -17.37
N ARG A 53 6.56 -6.10 -17.29
CA ARG A 53 5.97 -7.11 -16.39
C ARG A 53 6.24 -6.80 -14.93
N PHE A 54 7.37 -6.19 -14.61
CA PHE A 54 7.65 -5.71 -13.25
C PHE A 54 6.85 -4.45 -12.92
N GLY A 55 6.53 -3.64 -13.93
CA GLY A 55 5.53 -2.57 -13.82
C GLY A 55 4.16 -3.10 -13.39
N SER A 56 3.64 -4.20 -13.96
CA SER A 56 2.34 -4.74 -13.53
C SER A 56 2.36 -5.28 -12.09
N ILE A 57 3.46 -5.90 -11.66
CA ILE A 57 3.65 -6.29 -10.25
C ILE A 57 3.66 -5.06 -9.35
N GLY A 58 4.32 -3.98 -9.79
CA GLY A 58 4.31 -2.69 -9.08
C GLY A 58 2.91 -2.11 -8.90
N ILE A 59 2.04 -2.23 -9.93
CA ILE A 59 0.62 -1.85 -9.83
C ILE A 59 -0.07 -2.66 -8.74
N THR A 60 0.13 -3.98 -8.69
CA THR A 60 -0.45 -4.84 -7.64
C THR A 60 -0.04 -4.38 -6.24
N ILE A 61 1.24 -4.05 -6.03
CA ILE A 61 1.73 -3.54 -4.74
C ILE A 61 1.04 -2.21 -4.38
N GLY A 62 0.95 -1.30 -5.34
CA GLY A 62 0.24 -0.03 -5.16
C GLY A 62 -1.24 -0.23 -4.83
N THR A 63 -1.93 -1.12 -5.52
CA THR A 63 -3.32 -1.50 -5.23
C THR A 63 -3.48 -2.05 -3.82
N LEU A 64 -2.61 -2.98 -3.39
CA LEU A 64 -2.64 -3.50 -2.02
C LEU A 64 -2.45 -2.40 -0.97
N LEU A 65 -1.60 -1.41 -1.23
CA LEU A 65 -1.42 -0.27 -0.34
C LEU A 65 -2.64 0.68 -0.34
N THR A 66 -3.34 0.85 -1.47
CA THR A 66 -4.65 1.54 -1.50
C THR A 66 -5.74 0.79 -0.74
N LEU A 67 -5.61 -0.52 -0.63
CA LEU A 67 -6.48 -1.38 0.16
C LEU A 67 -6.00 -1.53 1.62
N SER A 68 -4.98 -0.77 2.04
CA SER A 68 -4.53 -0.77 3.44
C SER A 68 -5.61 -0.53 4.50
N PRO A 69 -6.72 0.21 4.27
CA PRO A 69 -7.83 0.25 5.24
C PRO A 69 -8.39 -1.15 5.58
N LEU A 70 -8.43 -2.07 4.61
CA LEU A 70 -8.91 -3.45 4.80
C LEU A 70 -7.96 -4.28 5.66
N PHE A 71 -6.70 -3.87 5.74
CA PHE A 71 -5.64 -4.64 6.37
C PHE A 71 -5.17 -4.04 7.70
N ALA A 72 -5.35 -2.72 7.89
CA ALA A 72 -4.94 -1.99 9.08
C ALA A 72 -5.67 -2.49 10.34
N ASP A 73 -6.97 -2.74 10.22
CA ASP A 73 -7.80 -3.23 11.32
C ASP A 73 -8.08 -4.74 11.29
N GLY A 74 -7.63 -5.45 10.26
CA GLY A 74 -7.91 -6.87 10.04
C GLY A 74 -9.04 -7.08 9.03
N ILE A 75 -9.13 -8.28 8.45
CA ILE A 75 -9.92 -8.62 7.24
C ILE A 75 -11.41 -8.20 7.31
N TYR A 76 -11.94 -7.93 8.52
CA TYR A 76 -13.37 -7.71 8.76
C TYR A 76 -13.72 -6.43 9.53
N LEU A 77 -12.74 -5.58 9.91
CA LEU A 77 -13.00 -4.42 10.80
C LEU A 77 -12.97 -3.05 10.10
N SER A 78 -12.74 -2.98 8.79
CA SER A 78 -12.59 -1.72 8.06
C SER A 78 -13.84 -0.83 8.02
N GLN A 79 -14.96 -1.24 8.62
CA GLN A 79 -16.21 -0.49 8.72
C GLN A 79 -16.43 0.16 10.10
N ALA A 80 -15.59 -0.10 11.11
CA ALA A 80 -15.85 0.36 12.48
C ALA A 80 -15.82 1.90 12.64
N GLU A 81 -15.03 2.62 11.84
CA GLU A 81 -14.99 4.10 11.88
C GLU A 81 -16.17 4.79 11.16
N ALA A 82 -17.06 4.04 10.47
CA ALA A 82 -18.17 4.63 9.71
C ALA A 82 -19.22 5.38 10.57
N PHE A 83 -19.14 5.28 11.90
CA PHE A 83 -19.98 6.00 12.86
C PHE A 83 -19.16 6.81 13.89
N GLY A 84 -18.06 7.44 13.46
CA GLY A 84 -17.29 8.36 14.32
C GLY A 84 -18.11 9.58 14.72
N PHE A 85 -18.47 9.68 16.01
CA PHE A 85 -18.99 10.92 16.58
C PHE A 85 -17.90 12.01 16.48
N ALA A 86 -18.28 13.20 15.99
CA ALA A 86 -17.36 14.34 15.96
C ALA A 86 -16.83 14.62 17.38
N GLY A 87 -15.51 14.69 17.51
CA GLY A 87 -14.82 15.01 18.77
C GLY A 87 -14.15 16.39 18.71
N THR A 88 -13.60 16.84 19.83
CA THR A 88 -12.72 18.02 19.88
C THR A 88 -11.28 17.57 20.05
N ASP A 89 -10.35 18.21 19.35
CA ASP A 89 -8.90 18.01 19.54
C ASP A 89 -8.40 18.66 20.84
N GLU A 90 -7.11 18.50 21.13
CA GLU A 90 -6.44 19.06 22.33
C GLU A 90 -6.49 20.60 22.37
N GLU A 91 -6.78 21.26 21.25
CA GLU A 91 -6.93 22.71 21.11
C GLU A 91 -8.40 23.17 21.13
N GLY A 92 -9.35 22.24 21.36
CA GLY A 92 -10.79 22.52 21.41
C GLY A 92 -11.43 22.72 20.04
N ARG A 93 -10.76 22.37 18.95
CA ARG A 93 -11.30 22.45 17.58
C ARG A 93 -12.03 21.17 17.22
N THR A 94 -13.11 21.28 16.46
CA THR A 94 -13.86 20.13 15.98
C THR A 94 -13.00 19.26 15.06
N SER A 95 -12.75 18.02 15.45
CA SER A 95 -12.08 16.99 14.66
C SER A 95 -13.05 15.85 14.35
N VAL A 96 -13.18 15.54 13.07
CA VAL A 96 -13.96 14.40 12.58
C VAL A 96 -13.03 13.23 12.21
N THR A 97 -11.71 13.44 12.20
CA THR A 97 -10.72 12.48 11.70
C THR A 97 -9.78 12.04 12.82
N SER A 98 -9.72 10.74 13.07
CA SER A 98 -8.75 10.12 13.99
C SER A 98 -7.33 10.14 13.39
N GLU A 99 -6.30 10.09 14.23
CA GLU A 99 -4.92 9.92 13.72
C GLU A 99 -4.74 8.62 12.93
N GLU A 100 -5.47 7.57 13.30
CA GLU A 100 -5.44 6.26 12.65
C GLU A 100 -6.07 6.34 11.24
N GLY A 101 -7.25 6.95 11.11
CA GLY A 101 -7.87 7.23 9.82
C GLY A 101 -7.02 8.12 8.91
N ARG A 102 -6.28 9.08 9.49
CA ARG A 102 -5.31 9.90 8.73
C ARG A 102 -4.10 9.09 8.24
N LYS A 103 -3.54 8.19 9.05
CA LYS A 103 -2.45 7.28 8.66
C LYS A 103 -2.88 6.36 7.51
N VAL A 104 -4.10 5.84 7.58
CA VAL A 104 -4.70 5.00 6.53
C VAL A 104 -4.88 5.80 5.23
N SER A 105 -5.40 7.03 5.31
CA SER A 105 -5.57 7.90 4.14
C SER A 105 -4.24 8.23 3.42
N ILE A 106 -3.16 8.41 4.18
CA ILE A 106 -1.83 8.64 3.62
C ILE A 106 -1.33 7.40 2.85
N ASN A 107 -1.62 6.19 3.31
CA ASN A 107 -1.25 4.98 2.58
C ASN A 107 -1.96 4.90 1.24
N ILE A 108 -3.24 5.29 1.16
CA ILE A 108 -3.98 5.35 -0.11
C ILE A 108 -3.28 6.30 -1.09
N PHE A 109 -2.92 7.50 -0.64
CA PHE A 109 -2.19 8.46 -1.46
C PHE A 109 -0.87 7.88 -2.01
N TRP A 110 -0.07 7.22 -1.16
CA TRP A 110 1.15 6.56 -1.60
C TRP A 110 0.88 5.39 -2.56
N GLY A 111 -0.18 4.61 -2.34
CA GLY A 111 -0.59 3.53 -3.23
C GLY A 111 -0.92 4.05 -4.63
N VAL A 112 -1.62 5.19 -4.73
CA VAL A 112 -1.91 5.86 -6.01
C VAL A 112 -0.63 6.30 -6.72
N ILE A 113 0.33 6.90 -6.00
CA ILE A 113 1.63 7.26 -6.57
C ILE A 113 2.33 6.03 -7.15
N LEU A 114 2.35 4.92 -6.39
CA LEU A 114 2.95 3.67 -6.85
C LEU A 114 2.26 3.13 -8.09
N ILE A 115 0.92 3.16 -8.15
CA ILE A 115 0.16 2.73 -9.33
C ILE A 115 0.55 3.57 -10.54
N VAL A 116 0.61 4.90 -10.41
CA VAL A 116 0.97 5.80 -11.52
C VAL A 116 2.37 5.48 -12.05
N LEU A 117 3.38 5.44 -11.18
CA LEU A 117 4.77 5.13 -11.58
C LEU A 117 4.86 3.73 -12.22
N SER A 118 4.18 2.75 -11.63
CA SER A 118 4.20 1.38 -12.11
C SER A 118 3.46 1.22 -13.44
N SER A 119 2.41 2.02 -13.67
CA SER A 119 1.68 2.06 -14.94
C SER A 119 2.53 2.67 -16.04
N LEU A 120 3.32 3.71 -15.74
CA LEU A 120 4.30 4.24 -16.69
C LEU A 120 5.37 3.20 -17.05
N ILE A 121 5.90 2.48 -16.06
CA ILE A 121 6.85 1.38 -16.30
C ILE A 121 6.19 0.24 -17.08
N ASN A 122 4.93 -0.08 -16.79
CA ASN A 122 4.19 -1.13 -17.50
C ASN A 122 3.91 -0.75 -18.96
N ALA A 123 3.55 0.49 -19.22
CA ALA A 123 3.21 0.96 -20.57
C ALA A 123 4.44 1.28 -21.43
N PHE A 124 5.54 1.73 -20.82
CA PHE A 124 6.69 2.28 -21.55
C PHE A 124 8.04 1.66 -21.12
N GLY A 125 8.05 0.59 -20.31
CA GLY A 125 9.29 0.02 -19.78
C GLY A 125 10.24 -0.54 -20.84
N ASP A 126 9.70 -1.01 -21.96
CA ASP A 126 10.46 -1.40 -23.13
C ASP A 126 11.14 -0.21 -23.81
N TYR A 127 10.45 0.92 -23.95
CA TYR A 127 11.01 2.17 -24.47
C TYR A 127 12.04 2.77 -23.53
N LEU A 128 11.80 2.78 -22.21
CA LEU A 128 12.75 3.28 -21.20
C LEU A 128 14.09 2.55 -21.27
N GLY A 129 14.03 1.25 -21.56
CA GLY A 129 15.21 0.42 -21.77
C GLY A 129 16.09 0.81 -22.95
N VAL A 130 15.52 1.44 -23.99
CA VAL A 130 16.31 1.93 -25.14
C VAL A 130 17.21 3.11 -24.74
N PHE A 131 16.86 3.82 -23.66
CA PHE A 131 17.59 5.00 -23.16
C PHE A 131 18.53 4.69 -21.98
N LEU A 132 18.62 3.43 -21.51
CA LEU A 132 19.39 2.97 -20.34
C LEU A 132 20.49 1.96 -20.72
#